data_AF-A0A351ACN2-F1
#
_entry.id   AF-A0A351ACN2-F1
#
_cell.length_a   1.000
_cell.length_b   1.000
_cell.length_c   1.000
_cell.angle_alpha   90.00
_cell.angle_beta   90.00
_cell.angle_gamma   90.00
#
_symmetry.space_group_name_H-M   'P 1'
#
loop_
_entity.id
_entity.type
_entity.pdbx_description
1 polymer ?
#
loop_
_entity_poly.entity_id
_entity_poly.type
_entity_poly.pdbx_seq_one_letter_code
_entity_poly.pdbx_strand_id
1 'polypeptide(L)'
;MGVWCTPDTDPADQAAYAASTTSQMLILVDGSQAELWHQGHIYEYTFEGDEGWQDTGDHGCWISEVSQTPTAGRWITNLPEALAKEGVEVQIVPDLLAAAEAWRAHASLHVSAIRLSTLGGPKGIPVGQ
;
A
#
# COMPACT_ATOMS: atom_id res chain seq x y z
N MET A 1 -7.08 1.38 -1.07
CA MET A 1 -6.85 2.83 -0.91
C MET A 1 -6.26 3.05 0.47
N GLY A 2 -5.18 3.83 0.59
CA GLY A 2 -4.61 4.22 1.88
C GLY A 2 -5.08 5.61 2.30
N VAL A 3 -5.34 5.80 3.60
CA VAL A 3 -5.68 7.07 4.23
C VAL A 3 -4.84 7.24 5.49
N TRP A 4 -4.17 8.39 5.63
CA TRP A 4 -3.36 8.72 6.82
C TRP A 4 -3.18 10.23 7.00
N CYS A 5 -2.79 10.61 8.22
CA CYS A 5 -2.40 11.98 8.54
C CYS A 5 -0.94 12.25 8.12
N THR A 6 -0.67 13.44 7.60
CA THR A 6 0.68 13.97 7.36
C THR A 6 0.96 15.11 8.36
N PRO A 7 2.20 15.63 8.43
CA PRO A 7 2.51 16.79 9.26
C PRO A 7 1.64 18.03 8.96
N ASP A 8 1.10 18.13 7.75
CA ASP A 8 0.28 19.26 7.27
C ASP A 8 -1.23 19.00 7.42
N THR A 9 -1.66 17.85 7.93
CA THR A 9 -3.10 17.56 8.14
C THR A 9 -3.68 18.49 9.20
N ASP A 10 -4.84 19.09 8.92
CA ASP A 10 -5.49 20.03 9.82
C ASP A 10 -6.02 19.34 11.09
N PRO A 11 -6.04 20.03 12.25
CA PRO A 11 -6.48 19.43 13.50
C PRO A 11 -7.91 18.85 13.48
N ALA A 12 -8.81 19.42 12.66
CA ALA A 12 -10.18 18.92 12.52
C ALA A 12 -10.23 17.55 11.83
N ASP A 13 -9.44 17.39 10.78
CA ASP A 13 -9.33 16.13 10.04
C ASP A 13 -8.53 15.08 10.83
N GLN A 14 -7.49 15.50 11.57
CA GLN A 14 -6.80 14.62 12.52
C GLN A 14 -7.76 14.06 13.57
N ALA A 15 -8.64 14.90 14.12
CA ALA A 15 -9.64 14.46 15.10
C ALA A 15 -10.68 13.51 14.49
N ALA A 16 -11.14 13.78 13.26
CA ALA A 16 -12.05 12.88 12.53
C ALA A 16 -11.39 11.52 12.23
N TYR A 17 -10.13 11.52 11.83
CA TYR A 17 -9.34 10.32 11.61
C TYR A 17 -9.15 9.52 12.91
N ALA A 18 -8.74 10.17 13.99
CA ALA A 18 -8.55 9.56 15.30
C ALA A 18 -9.85 9.02 15.93
N ALA A 19 -11.00 9.59 15.56
CA ALA A 19 -12.31 9.07 15.94
C ALA A 19 -12.69 7.78 15.19
N SER A 20 -12.03 7.51 14.05
CA SER A 20 -12.32 6.37 13.17
C SER A 20 -11.32 5.23 13.32
N THR A 21 -10.05 5.52 13.64
CA THR A 21 -8.98 4.52 13.80
C THR A 21 -7.89 5.03 14.76
N THR A 22 -7.19 4.10 15.41
CA THR A 22 -5.97 4.39 16.18
C THR A 22 -4.68 4.09 15.42
N SER A 23 -4.78 3.62 14.19
CA SER A 23 -3.65 3.17 13.39
C SER A 23 -3.01 4.34 12.64
N GLN A 24 -1.72 4.23 12.33
CA GLN A 24 -1.02 5.28 11.58
C GLN A 24 -1.48 5.39 10.13
N MET A 25 -2.01 4.30 9.59
CA MET A 25 -2.55 4.23 8.24
C MET A 25 -3.75 3.30 8.24
N LEU A 26 -4.77 3.67 7.47
CA LEU A 26 -5.95 2.89 7.19
C LEU A 26 -5.95 2.49 5.71
N ILE A 27 -6.00 1.19 5.43
CA ILE A 27 -6.15 0.66 4.09
C ILE A 27 -7.58 0.13 3.92
N LEU A 28 -8.29 0.68 2.94
CA LEU A 28 -9.58 0.16 2.50
C LEU A 28 -9.38 -0.77 1.30
N VAL A 29 -9.99 -1.95 1.39
CA VAL A 29 -10.00 -2.97 0.33
C VAL A 29 -11.43 -3.22 -0.09
N ASP A 30 -11.67 -3.25 -1.40
CA ASP A 30 -12.99 -3.55 -1.94
C ASP A 30 -13.43 -4.98 -1.61
N GLY A 31 -14.69 -5.14 -1.18
CA GLY A 31 -15.25 -6.43 -0.79
C GLY A 31 -15.21 -7.47 -1.90
N SER A 32 -15.29 -7.05 -3.16
CA SER A 32 -15.13 -7.97 -4.30
C SER A 32 -13.74 -8.60 -4.40
N GLN A 33 -12.73 -8.03 -3.72
CA GLN A 33 -11.34 -8.47 -3.71
C GLN A 33 -10.94 -9.13 -2.38
N ALA A 34 -11.86 -9.28 -1.43
CA ALA A 34 -11.57 -9.77 -0.07
C ALA A 34 -10.91 -11.16 -0.07
N GLU A 35 -11.36 -12.06 -0.94
CA GLU A 35 -10.77 -13.40 -1.04
C GLU A 35 -9.31 -13.35 -1.54
N LEU A 36 -9.05 -12.58 -2.60
CA LEU A 36 -7.70 -12.37 -3.12
C LEU A 36 -6.80 -11.67 -2.10
N TRP A 37 -7.35 -10.79 -1.28
CA TRP A 37 -6.62 -10.14 -0.19
C TRP A 37 -6.15 -11.14 0.87
N HIS A 38 -7.00 -12.09 1.26
CA HIS A 38 -6.67 -13.09 2.28
C HIS A 38 -5.76 -14.21 1.79
N GLN A 39 -5.89 -14.60 0.52
CA GLN A 39 -5.11 -15.69 -0.07
C GLN A 39 -3.88 -15.21 -0.86
N GLY A 40 -3.81 -13.90 -1.11
CA GLY A 40 -2.77 -13.29 -1.91
C GLY A 40 -1.41 -13.33 -1.23
N HIS A 41 -0.36 -13.22 -2.04
CA HIS A 41 1.00 -13.10 -1.57
C HIS A 41 1.71 -11.97 -2.31
N ILE A 42 2.59 -11.28 -1.61
CA ILE A 42 3.50 -10.29 -2.19
C ILE A 42 4.89 -10.90 -2.22
N TYR A 43 5.58 -10.67 -3.34
CA TYR A 43 7.01 -10.95 -3.47
C TYR A 43 7.76 -9.68 -3.14
N GLU A 44 8.55 -9.73 -2.06
CA GLU A 44 9.47 -8.67 -1.72
C GLU A 44 10.87 -9.07 -2.22
N TYR A 45 11.53 -8.16 -2.94
CA TYR A 45 12.87 -8.34 -3.47
C TYR A 45 13.77 -7.23 -2.96
N THR A 46 14.99 -7.59 -2.54
CA THR A 46 16.04 -6.63 -2.20
C THR A 46 17.00 -6.53 -3.36
N PHE A 47 17.40 -5.29 -3.70
CA PHE A 47 18.41 -4.99 -4.71
C PHE A 47 19.59 -4.28 -4.04
N GLU A 48 20.79 -4.44 -4.58
CA GLU A 48 21.99 -3.75 -4.10
C GLU A 48 22.23 -2.45 -4.85
N GLY A 49 22.50 -1.39 -4.09
CA GLY A 49 22.84 -0.07 -4.63
C GLY A 49 21.66 0.69 -5.24
N ASP A 50 21.90 1.98 -5.48
CA ASP A 50 20.91 2.88 -6.09
C ASP A 50 21.19 3.09 -7.60
N GLU A 51 22.23 2.43 -8.13
CA GLU A 51 22.67 2.65 -9.51
C GLU A 51 21.64 2.13 -10.51
N GLY A 52 21.24 3.01 -11.43
CA GLY A 52 20.26 2.69 -12.47
C GLY A 52 18.80 2.85 -12.04
N TRP A 53 18.52 3.08 -10.75
CA TRP A 53 17.18 3.39 -10.26
C TRP A 53 16.87 4.88 -10.39
N GLN A 54 15.67 5.18 -10.87
CA GLN A 54 15.13 6.54 -10.97
C GLN A 54 13.78 6.58 -10.27
N ASP A 55 13.64 7.53 -9.34
CA ASP A 55 12.36 7.82 -8.69
C ASP A 55 11.40 8.39 -9.73
N THR A 56 10.19 7.83 -9.81
CA THR A 56 9.16 8.34 -10.72
C THR A 56 8.43 9.57 -10.17
N GLY A 57 8.67 9.92 -8.90
CA GLY A 57 7.91 10.91 -8.15
C GLY A 57 6.48 10.45 -7.81
N ASP A 58 6.15 9.19 -8.10
CA ASP A 58 4.81 8.63 -7.94
C ASP A 58 4.78 7.62 -6.80
N HIS A 59 4.35 8.08 -5.62
CA HIS A 59 3.96 7.23 -4.49
C HIS A 59 4.96 6.11 -4.12
N GLY A 60 6.27 6.38 -4.19
CA GLY A 60 7.32 5.43 -3.86
C GLY A 60 7.64 4.40 -4.96
N CYS A 61 7.23 4.68 -6.21
CA CYS A 61 7.61 3.89 -7.37
C CYS A 61 8.98 4.29 -7.91
N TRP A 62 9.74 3.29 -8.32
CA TRP A 62 11.05 3.46 -8.94
C TRP A 62 11.08 2.67 -10.25
N ILE A 63 11.76 3.21 -11.25
CA ILE A 63 12.05 2.52 -12.51
C ILE A 63 13.55 2.30 -12.63
N SER A 64 13.93 1.21 -13.29
CA SER A 64 15.32 1.00 -13.70
C SER A 64 15.37 0.84 -15.22
N GLU A 65 16.22 1.64 -15.87
CA GLU A 65 16.47 1.54 -17.32
C GLU A 65 17.48 0.44 -17.66
N VAL A 66 18.14 -0.13 -16.64
CA VAL A 66 19.07 -1.25 -16.76
C VAL A 66 18.52 -2.50 -16.08
N SER A 67 19.02 -3.67 -16.45
CA SER A 67 18.63 -4.93 -15.81
C SER A 67 19.15 -4.99 -14.37
N GLN A 68 18.28 -5.35 -13.45
CA GLN A 68 18.57 -5.46 -12.02
C GLN A 68 18.45 -6.92 -11.58
N THR A 69 19.36 -7.36 -10.71
CA THR A 69 19.32 -8.72 -10.13
C THR A 69 19.04 -8.59 -8.64
N PRO A 70 17.94 -9.18 -8.12
CA PRO A 70 17.70 -9.21 -6.68
C PRO A 70 18.81 -9.97 -5.95
N THR A 71 19.22 -9.46 -4.80
CA THR A 71 20.18 -10.12 -3.90
C THR A 71 19.49 -10.94 -2.83
N ALA A 72 18.21 -10.66 -2.56
CA ALA A 72 17.35 -11.47 -1.72
C ALA A 72 15.89 -11.38 -2.20
N GLY A 73 15.09 -12.38 -1.80
CA GLY A 73 13.64 -12.28 -1.93
C GLY A 73 12.91 -13.09 -0.86
N ARG A 74 11.75 -12.59 -0.44
CA ARG A 74 10.85 -13.32 0.47
C ARG A 74 9.39 -13.21 0.04
N TRP A 75 8.59 -14.14 0.52
CA TRP A 75 7.15 -14.16 0.30
C TRP A 75 6.42 -13.66 1.54
N ILE A 76 5.49 -12.74 1.33
CA ILE A 76 4.57 -12.28 2.36
C ILE A 76 3.22 -12.91 2.04
N THR A 77 2.88 -13.98 2.73
CA THR A 77 1.68 -14.82 2.44
C THR A 77 0.47 -14.49 3.30
N ASN A 78 0.66 -13.81 4.44
CA ASN A 78 -0.43 -13.33 5.29
C ASN A 78 -0.39 -11.80 5.34
N LEU A 79 -0.91 -11.17 4.29
CA LEU A 79 -0.92 -9.71 4.15
C LEU A 79 -1.60 -8.99 5.33
N PRO A 80 -2.77 -9.44 5.83
CA PRO A 80 -3.38 -8.85 7.01
C PRO A 80 -2.46 -8.82 8.22
N GLU A 81 -1.80 -9.95 8.53
CA GLU A 81 -0.91 -10.04 9.70
C GLU A 81 0.36 -9.22 9.51
N ALA A 82 0.93 -9.21 8.29
CA ALA A 82 2.10 -8.42 7.96
C ALA A 82 1.83 -6.92 8.15
N LEU A 83 0.69 -6.43 7.67
CA LEU A 83 0.32 -5.02 7.80
C LEU A 83 -0.02 -4.62 9.24
N ALA A 84 -0.65 -5.51 10.00
CA ALA A 84 -0.90 -5.26 11.42
C ALA A 84 0.40 -5.07 12.23
N LYS A 85 1.48 -5.81 11.89
CA LYS A 85 2.81 -5.63 12.50
C LYS A 85 3.43 -4.27 12.18
N GLU A 86 3.10 -3.72 11.01
CA GLU A 86 3.46 -2.36 10.61
C GLU A 86 2.47 -1.30 11.15
N GLY A 87 1.56 -1.65 12.07
CA GLY A 87 0.60 -0.69 12.63
C GLY A 87 -0.42 -0.14 11.61
N VAL A 88 -0.65 -0.87 10.52
CA VAL A 88 -1.61 -0.52 9.48
C VAL A 88 -2.92 -1.26 9.73
N GLU A 89 -4.02 -0.51 9.80
CA GLU A 89 -5.36 -1.09 9.86
C GLU A 89 -5.87 -1.38 8.46
N VAL A 90 -6.56 -2.49 8.31
CA VAL A 90 -7.18 -2.88 7.04
C VAL A 90 -8.67 -3.10 7.25
N GLN A 91 -9.48 -2.41 6.46
CA GLN A 91 -10.93 -2.58 6.44
C GLN A 91 -11.40 -3.05 5.07
N ILE A 92 -12.14 -4.17 5.06
CA ILE A 92 -12.85 -4.62 3.88
C ILE A 92 -14.18 -3.87 3.81
N VAL A 93 -14.42 -3.14 2.73
CA VAL A 93 -15.62 -2.31 2.55
C VAL A 93 -16.48 -2.81 1.39
N PRO A 94 -17.83 -2.73 1.46
CA PRO A 94 -18.70 -3.22 0.39
C PRO A 94 -18.52 -2.51 -0.95
N ASP A 95 -18.20 -1.21 -0.91
CA ASP A 95 -17.95 -0.37 -2.07
C ASP A 95 -16.77 0.56 -1.75
N LEU A 96 -15.63 0.31 -2.39
CA LEU A 96 -14.42 1.09 -2.15
C LEU A 96 -14.53 2.53 -2.65
N LEU A 97 -15.28 2.78 -3.73
CA LEU A 97 -15.40 4.12 -4.31
C LEU A 97 -16.24 5.02 -3.39
N ALA A 98 -17.37 4.51 -2.91
CA ALA A 98 -18.21 5.24 -1.97
C ALA A 98 -17.47 5.53 -0.66
N ALA A 99 -16.72 4.55 -0.13
CA ALA A 99 -15.90 4.75 1.06
C ALA A 99 -14.79 5.78 0.82
N ALA A 100 -14.17 5.77 -0.37
CA ALA A 100 -13.14 6.73 -0.75
C ALA A 100 -13.66 8.17 -0.84
N GLU A 101 -14.87 8.39 -1.33
CA GLU A 101 -15.48 9.71 -1.39
C GLU A 101 -15.69 10.32 0.00
N ALA A 102 -16.10 9.51 0.97
CA ALA A 102 -16.23 9.96 2.37
C ALA A 102 -14.89 10.47 2.93
N TRP A 103 -13.80 9.76 2.67
CA TRP A 103 -12.47 10.19 3.11
C TRP A 103 -11.93 11.39 2.34
N ARG A 104 -12.23 11.52 1.04
CA ARG A 104 -11.83 12.69 0.24
C ARG A 104 -12.54 13.98 0.65
N ALA A 105 -13.64 13.90 1.41
CA ALA A 105 -14.27 15.09 1.99
C ALA A 105 -13.37 15.77 3.05
N HIS A 106 -12.39 15.05 3.60
CA HIS A 106 -11.36 15.55 4.51
C HIS A 106 -10.12 15.97 3.72
N ALA A 107 -10.14 17.19 3.19
CA ALA A 107 -9.18 17.64 2.18
C ALA A 107 -7.72 17.70 2.66
N SER A 108 -7.47 17.71 3.98
CA SER A 108 -6.11 17.75 4.53
C SER A 108 -5.56 16.35 4.89
N LEU A 109 -6.37 15.29 4.78
CA LEU A 109 -5.88 13.92 4.88
C LEU A 109 -5.16 13.51 3.60
N HIS A 110 -4.08 12.74 3.76
CA HIS A 110 -3.47 12.10 2.60
C HIS A 110 -4.30 10.88 2.20
N VAL A 111 -4.74 10.87 0.94
CA VAL A 111 -5.49 9.76 0.34
C VAL A 111 -4.73 9.27 -0.89
N SER A 112 -4.26 8.03 -0.85
CA SER A 112 -3.58 7.40 -1.99
C SER A 112 -4.36 6.18 -2.50
N ALA A 113 -4.53 6.08 -3.81
CA ALA A 113 -5.23 4.99 -4.45
C ALA A 113 -4.35 4.35 -5.54
N ILE A 114 -3.81 3.18 -5.23
CA ILE A 114 -3.09 2.35 -6.21
C ILE A 114 -4.09 1.41 -6.88
N ARG A 115 -4.16 1.46 -8.22
CA ARG A 115 -4.91 0.47 -9.00
C ARG A 115 -3.95 -0.66 -9.40
N LEU A 116 -4.16 -1.85 -8.85
CA LEU A 116 -3.31 -3.02 -9.11
C LEU A 116 -3.32 -3.49 -10.58
N SER A 117 -4.29 -3.05 -11.40
CA SER A 117 -4.34 -3.37 -12.84
C SER A 117 -3.16 -2.82 -13.63
N THR A 118 -2.41 -1.86 -13.09
CA THR A 118 -1.25 -1.24 -13.76
C THR A 118 0.06 -1.98 -13.47
N LEU A 119 0.07 -2.93 -12.53
CA LEU A 119 1.25 -3.71 -12.15
C LEU A 119 1.24 -5.08 -12.86
N GLY A 120 1.27 -5.05 -14.20
CA GLY A 120 1.40 -6.24 -15.06
C GLY A 120 2.83 -6.80 -15.09
N GLY A 121 3.48 -6.91 -13.93
CA GLY A 121 4.84 -7.44 -13.82
C GLY A 121 4.88 -8.96 -13.98
N PRO A 122 6.00 -9.53 -14.49
CA PRO A 122 6.17 -10.98 -14.52
C PRO A 122 6.06 -11.57 -13.11
N LYS A 123 5.42 -12.74 -12.98
CA LYS A 123 5.39 -13.49 -11.73
C LYS A 123 6.81 -13.93 -11.40
N GLY A 124 7.41 -13.32 -10.38
CA GLY A 124 8.78 -13.62 -9.97
C GLY A 124 8.89 -14.98 -9.26
N ILE A 125 10.06 -15.62 -9.39
CA ILE A 125 10.46 -16.78 -8.58
C ILE A 125 11.39 -16.24 -7.48
N PRO A 126 11.25 -16.65 -6.20
CA PRO A 126 12.13 -16.17 -5.13
C PRO A 126 13.58 -16.61 -5.36
N VAL A 127 14.53 -15.74 -5.00
CA VAL A 127 15.98 -15.99 -5.06
C VAL A 127 16.47 -16.37 -3.66
N GLY A 128 17.16 -17.50 -3.52
CA GLY A 128 17.90 -17.88 -2.30
C GLY A 128 17.20 -18.82 -1.31
N GLN A 129 16.75 -19.99 -1.76
CA GLN A 129 16.47 -21.13 -0.85
C GLN A 129 17.75 -21.91 -0.53
#